data_AF-A0AAP5LNM4-F1
#
_entry.id   AF-A0AAP5LNM4-F1
#
_cell.length_a   1.000
_cell.length_b   1.000
_cell.length_c   1.000
_cell.angle_alpha   90.00
_cell.angle_beta   90.00
_cell.angle_gamma   90.00
#
_symmetry.space_group_name_H-M   'P 1'
#
loop_
_entity.id
_entity.type
_entity.pdbx_description
1 polymer ?
#
loop_
_entity_poly.entity_id
_entity_poly.type
_entity_poly.pdbx_seq_one_letter_code
_entity_poly.pdbx_strand_id
1 'polypeptide(L)'
;MQVVWQRSLLVAYYLIWVLALATGKIGLLSFILTTFFILALYAIVFSLSTTDQFKLDQFVYKLRAVIQVTVAVILTSLLVKLIFLFV
;
A
#
# COMPACT_ATOMS: atom_id res chain seq x y z
N MET A 1 0.17 11.16 -19.72
CA MET A 1 -0.51 9.84 -19.65
C MET A 1 0.00 8.94 -18.52
N GLN A 2 1.32 8.77 -18.35
CA GLN A 2 1.90 7.87 -17.33
C GLN A 2 1.47 8.16 -15.87
N VAL A 3 1.32 9.43 -15.51
CA VAL A 3 0.86 9.85 -14.16
C VAL A 3 -0.58 9.43 -13.87
N VAL A 4 -1.47 9.53 -14.87
CA VAL A 4 -2.88 9.14 -14.71
C VAL A 4 -2.99 7.64 -14.49
N TRP A 5 -2.21 6.85 -15.23
CA TRP A 5 -2.16 5.40 -15.10
C TRP A 5 -1.61 4.94 -13.73
N GLN A 6 -0.57 5.60 -13.23
CA GLN A 6 -0.03 5.32 -11.89
C GLN A 6 -1.05 5.62 -10.79
N ARG A 7 -1.80 6.72 -10.93
CA ARG A 7 -2.86 7.10 -9.99
C ARG A 7 -4.03 6.12 -10.02
N SER A 8 -4.49 5.69 -11.20
CA SER A 8 -5.58 4.72 -11.30
C SER A 8 -5.21 3.36 -10.71
N LEU A 9 -3.96 2.92 -10.88
CA LEU A 9 -3.47 1.68 -10.25
C LEU A 9 -3.46 1.78 -8.71
N LEU A 10 -3.05 2.91 -8.14
CA LEU A 10 -3.08 3.12 -6.69
C LEU A 10 -4.51 3.11 -6.14
N VAL A 11 -5.46 3.70 -6.87
CA VAL A 11 -6.89 3.67 -6.50
C VAL A 11 -7.46 2.26 -6.58
N ALA A 12 -7.16 1.53 -7.65
CA ALA A 12 -7.59 0.13 -7.79
C ALA A 12 -7.01 -0.74 -6.66
N TYR A 13 -5.71 -0.58 -6.36
CA TYR A 13 -5.04 -1.25 -5.24
C TYR A 13 -5.76 -0.93 -3.91
N TYR A 14 -6.03 0.34 -3.63
CA TYR A 14 -6.76 0.76 -2.44
C TYR A 14 -8.12 0.05 -2.32
N LEU A 15 -8.95 0.09 -3.37
CA LEU A 15 -10.29 -0.49 -3.36
C LEU A 15 -10.27 -2.01 -3.13
N ILE A 16 -9.38 -2.73 -3.82
CA ILE A 16 -9.27 -4.19 -3.70
C ILE A 16 -8.91 -4.58 -2.27
N TRP A 17 -7.93 -3.91 -1.66
CA TRP A 17 -7.49 -4.27 -0.31
C TRP A 17 -8.49 -3.88 0.77
N VAL A 18 -9.17 -2.74 0.63
CA VAL A 18 -10.25 -2.37 1.55
C VAL A 18 -11.35 -3.43 1.54
N LEU A 19 -11.77 -3.89 0.36
CA LEU A 19 -12.78 -4.94 0.21
C LEU A 19 -12.31 -6.29 0.77
N ALA A 20 -11.07 -6.69 0.49
CA ALA A 20 -10.51 -7.95 0.98
C ALA A 20 -10.40 -7.98 2.52
N LEU A 21 -10.00 -6.87 3.13
CA LEU A 21 -9.92 -6.72 4.59
C LEU A 21 -11.31 -6.59 5.25
N ALA A 22 -12.24 -5.86 4.61
CA ALA A 22 -13.60 -5.68 5.11
C ALA A 22 -14.38 -7.01 5.11
N THR A 23 -14.23 -7.83 4.06
CA THR A 23 -14.86 -9.15 3.97
C THR A 23 -14.21 -10.22 4.86
N GLY A 24 -13.16 -9.89 5.60
CA GLY A 24 -12.48 -10.80 6.52
C GLY A 24 -11.67 -11.91 5.85
N LYS A 25 -11.59 -11.92 4.51
CA LYS A 25 -10.81 -12.90 3.74
C LYS A 25 -9.31 -12.82 4.06
N ILE A 26 -8.84 -11.65 4.49
CA ILE A 26 -7.46 -11.39 4.89
C ILE A 26 -7.44 -10.73 6.26
N GLY A 27 -6.59 -11.23 7.15
CA GLY A 27 -6.34 -10.63 8.46
C GLY A 27 -5.54 -9.33 8.34
N LEU A 28 -5.87 -8.33 9.15
CA LEU A 28 -5.22 -7.02 9.12
C LEU A 28 -3.72 -7.10 9.42
N LEU A 29 -3.33 -7.93 10.39
CA LEU A 29 -1.92 -8.20 10.71
C LEU A 29 -1.19 -8.84 9.52
N SER A 30 -1.79 -9.86 8.89
CA SER A 30 -1.23 -10.54 7.72
C SER A 30 -1.04 -9.59 6.55
N PHE A 31 -1.99 -8.68 6.32
CA PHE A 31 -1.89 -7.65 5.29
C PHE A 31 -0.74 -6.67 5.55
N ILE A 32 -0.60 -6.19 6.79
CA ILE A 32 0.49 -5.29 7.17
C ILE A 32 1.84 -5.98 6.93
N LEU A 33 2.03 -7.17 7.50
CA LEU A 33 3.29 -7.91 7.37
C LEU A 33 3.64 -8.19 5.91
N THR A 34 2.67 -8.64 5.11
CA THR A 34 2.90 -8.93 3.69
C THR A 34 3.26 -7.67 2.91
N THR A 35 2.53 -6.57 3.12
CA THR A 35 2.77 -5.31 2.41
C THR A 35 4.14 -4.73 2.75
N PHE A 36 4.49 -4.63 4.03
CA PHE A 36 5.79 -4.10 4.45
C PHE A 36 6.94 -5.02 4.02
N PHE A 37 6.76 -6.34 4.02
CA PHE A 37 7.75 -7.28 3.53
C PHE A 37 8.03 -7.09 2.03
N ILE A 38 7.00 -6.96 1.20
CA ILE A 38 7.15 -6.70 -0.24
C ILE A 38 7.85 -5.36 -0.48
N LEU A 39 7.45 -4.31 0.25
CA LEU A 39 8.07 -2.99 0.12
C LEU A 39 9.54 -3.00 0.52
N ALA A 40 9.89 -3.71 1.59
CA ALA A 40 11.28 -3.87 2.03
C ALA A 40 12.12 -4.61 0.97
N LEU A 41 11.61 -5.71 0.41
CA LEU A 41 12.29 -6.42 -0.67
C LEU A 41 12.53 -5.52 -1.89
N TYR A 42 11.51 -4.78 -2.33
CA TYR A 42 11.67 -3.83 -3.43
C TYR A 42 12.70 -2.75 -3.12
N ALA A 43 12.70 -2.22 -1.90
CA ALA A 43 13.68 -1.21 -1.49
C ALA A 43 15.11 -1.76 -1.49
N ILE A 44 15.33 -2.98 -1.00
CA ILE A 44 16.64 -3.64 -1.01
C ILE A 44 17.12 -3.87 -2.45
N VAL A 45 16.27 -4.46 -3.30
CA VAL A 45 16.63 -4.72 -4.70
C VAL A 45 16.93 -3.41 -5.42
N PHE A 46 16.11 -2.37 -5.24
CA PHE A 46 16.34 -1.08 -5.87
C PHE A 46 17.64 -0.42 -5.40
N SER A 47 17.93 -0.47 -4.09
CA SER A 47 19.17 0.05 -3.52
C SER A 47 20.41 -0.67 -4.03
N LEU A 48 20.33 -1.98 -4.29
CA LEU A 48 21.44 -2.77 -4.85
C LEU A 48 21.61 -2.52 -6.36
N SER A 49 20.54 -2.17 -7.05
CA SER A 49 20.50 -2.02 -8.52
C SER A 49 20.84 -0.61 -9.00
N THR A 50 20.76 0.39 -8.12
CA THR A 50 20.89 1.80 -8.49
C THR A 50 21.78 2.54 -7.52
N THR A 51 22.86 3.11 -8.05
CA THR A 51 23.78 4.02 -7.34
C THR A 51 23.48 5.50 -7.61
N ASP A 52 22.54 5.79 -8.53
CA ASP A 52 22.10 7.14 -8.86
C ASP A 52 21.19 7.70 -7.76
N GLN A 53 21.70 8.70 -7.05
CA GLN A 53 21.03 9.30 -5.89
C GLN A 53 19.71 9.99 -6.25
N PHE A 54 19.59 10.56 -7.45
CA PHE A 54 18.35 11.18 -7.90
C PHE A 54 17.22 10.14 -8.06
N LYS A 55 17.56 8.95 -8.56
CA LYS A 55 16.60 7.84 -8.69
C LYS A 55 16.22 7.25 -7.33
N LEU A 56 17.17 7.19 -6.38
CA LEU A 56 16.90 6.80 -5.00
C LEU A 56 15.91 7.75 -4.32
N ASP A 57 16.12 9.07 -4.46
CA ASP A 57 15.22 10.07 -3.89
C ASP A 57 13.80 9.97 -4.47
N GLN A 58 13.69 9.78 -5.79
CA GLN A 58 12.38 9.54 -6.43
C GLN A 58 11.71 8.25 -5.96
N PHE A 59 12.48 7.19 -5.73
CA PHE A 59 11.96 5.93 -5.21
C PHE A 59 11.43 6.10 -3.78
N VAL A 60 12.20 6.74 -2.90
CA VAL A 60 11.77 7.04 -1.52
C VAL A 60 10.50 7.87 -1.50
N TYR A 61 10.38 8.86 -2.39
CA TYR A 61 9.16 9.66 -2.52
C TYR A 61 7.94 8.81 -2.91
N LYS A 62 8.10 7.91 -3.89
CA LYS A 62 7.03 6.97 -4.29
C LYS A 62 6.70 5.98 -3.19
N LEU A 63 7.71 5.49 -2.47
CA LEU A 63 7.53 4.57 -1.34
C LEU A 63 6.68 5.21 -0.24
N ARG A 64 6.94 6.49 0.09
CA ARG A 64 6.14 7.24 1.05
C ARG A 64 4.66 7.31 0.64
N ALA A 65 4.37 7.55 -0.65
CA ALA A 65 3.01 7.56 -1.15
C ALA A 65 2.32 6.19 -0.99
N VAL A 66 3.04 5.09 -1.27
CA VAL A 66 2.49 3.73 -1.08
C VAL A 66 2.19 3.46 0.40
N ILE A 67 3.09 3.83 1.32
CA ILE A 67 2.87 3.69 2.77
C ILE A 67 1.62 4.47 3.21
N GLN A 68 1.44 5.70 2.73
CA GLN A 68 0.24 6.49 3.04
C GLN A 68 -1.05 5.81 2.56
N VAL A 69 -1.04 5.23 1.35
CA VAL A 69 -2.17 4.46 0.83
C VAL A 69 -2.43 3.22 1.69
N THR A 70 -1.40 2.49 2.10
CA THR A 70 -1.53 1.32 3.00
C THR A 70 -2.18 1.71 4.33
N VAL A 71 -1.76 2.83 4.93
CA VAL A 71 -2.38 3.36 6.16
C VAL A 71 -3.86 3.72 5.91
N ALA A 72 -4.17 4.37 4.80
CA ALA A 72 -5.55 4.70 4.44
C ALA A 72 -6.41 3.44 4.30
N VAL A 73 -5.91 2.37 3.66
CA VAL A 73 -6.59 1.07 3.58
C VAL A 73 -6.91 0.54 4.98
N ILE A 74 -5.92 0.52 5.88
CA ILE A 74 -6.09 0.00 7.25
C ILE A 74 -7.16 0.79 7.99
N LEU A 75 -7.09 2.11 7.98
CA LEU A 75 -8.05 2.98 8.67
C LEU A 75 -9.46 2.80 8.12
N THR A 76 -9.63 2.79 6.79
CA THR A 76 -10.95 2.60 6.18
C THR A 76 -11.50 1.22 6.50
N SER A 77 -10.69 0.16 6.41
CA SER A 77 -11.15 -1.19 6.77
C SER A 77 -11.55 -1.32 8.24
N LEU A 78 -10.85 -0.64 9.14
CA LEU A 78 -11.23 -0.58 10.56
C LEU A 78 -12.55 0.18 10.77
N LEU A 79 -12.73 1.32 10.11
CA LEU A 79 -13.99 2.08 10.15
C LEU A 79 -15.16 1.25 9.62
N VAL A 80 -14.98 0.55 8.50
CA VAL A 80 -16.00 -0.33 7.93
C VAL A 80 -16.35 -1.44 8.93
N LYS A 81 -15.35 -2.11 9.52
CA LYS A 81 -15.59 -3.14 10.54
C LYS A 81 -16.32 -2.58 11.76
N LEU A 82 -15.96 -1.39 12.24
CA LEU A 82 -16.68 -0.71 13.32
C LEU A 82 -18.15 -0.51 12.96
N ILE A 83 -18.44 0.08 11.80
CA ILE A 83 -19.82 0.34 11.35
C ILE A 83 -20.63 -0.97 11.29
N PHE A 84 -20.08 -2.04 10.70
CA PHE A 84 -20.74 -3.34 10.63
C PHE A 84 -20.84 -4.08 11.97
N LEU A 85 -20.07 -3.71 12.99
CA LEU A 85 -20.17 -4.28 14.33
C LEU A 85 -21.26 -3.60 15.17
N PHE A 86 -21.70 -2.40 14.76
CA PHE A 86 -22.77 -1.64 15.39
C PHE A 86 -24.12 -1.73 14.66
N VAL A 87 -24.18 -2.41 13.50
CA VAL A 87 -25.39 -2.71 12.72
C VAL A 87 -25.74 -4.17 12.89
#